data_AF-A0A432WKB2-F1
#
_entry.id   AF-A0A432WKB2-F1
#
_cell.length_a   1.000
_cell.length_b   1.000
_cell.length_c   1.000
_cell.angle_alpha   90.00
_cell.angle_beta   90.00
_cell.angle_gamma   90.00
#
_symmetry.space_group_name_H-M   'P 1'
#
loop_
_entity.id
_entity.type
_entity.pdbx_description
1 polymer ?
#
loop_
_entity_poly.entity_id
_entity_poly.type
_entity_poly.pdbx_seq_one_letter_code
_entity_poly.pdbx_strand_id
1 'polypeptide(L)'
;MGDYPMQTHETNCAVAEQLSGYLDDELTQQEQQRVMVHIRTCHSCKALLEEMTTLRGDMKRAVHVSADARDLPKVMNDRSARFLGWFGWIALVLGALLLTTFFFWDLAVELLTDRNVPWWVRLGIAGVYLGFIGLFLMVLRQRLIASKTDKYKKVKL
;
A
#
# COMPACT_ATOMS: atom_id res chain seq x y z
N MET A 1 5.30 -35.66 -29.22
CA MET A 1 5.71 -35.44 -27.82
C MET A 1 7.16 -35.00 -27.87
N GLY A 2 7.46 -33.74 -27.55
CA GLY A 2 8.77 -33.15 -27.82
C GLY A 2 9.88 -33.78 -26.98
N ASP A 3 10.76 -34.52 -27.65
CA ASP A 3 12.09 -34.85 -27.18
C ASP A 3 12.81 -33.56 -26.80
N TYR A 4 13.04 -33.36 -25.50
CA TYR A 4 13.96 -32.34 -25.03
C TYR A 4 15.31 -33.02 -24.83
N PRO A 5 16.29 -32.81 -25.72
CA PRO A 5 17.62 -33.35 -25.48
C PRO A 5 18.21 -32.58 -24.31
N MET A 6 18.22 -33.22 -23.14
CA MET A 6 18.98 -32.80 -21.98
C MET A 6 20.46 -32.98 -22.36
N GLN A 7 21.07 -31.94 -22.94
CA GLN A 7 22.47 -31.95 -23.36
C GLN A 7 23.35 -32.02 -22.11
N THR A 8 23.69 -33.23 -21.71
CA THR A 8 24.77 -33.55 -20.78
C THR A 8 26.10 -33.25 -21.45
N HIS A 9 26.48 -31.97 -21.54
CA HIS A 9 27.88 -31.60 -21.79
C HIS A 9 28.63 -31.59 -20.47
N GLU A 10 28.98 -32.79 -20.03
CA GLU A 10 29.88 -33.09 -18.92
C GLU A 10 31.29 -32.59 -19.28
N THR A 11 31.50 -31.28 -19.11
CA THR A 11 32.83 -30.67 -19.06
C THR A 11 32.89 -30.04 -17.68
N ASN A 12 33.76 -30.54 -16.80
CA ASN A 12 33.97 -30.05 -15.44
C ASN A 12 34.21 -28.52 -15.41
N CYS A 13 33.14 -27.73 -15.42
CA CYS A 13 33.19 -26.28 -15.34
C CYS A 13 33.08 -25.90 -13.88
N ALA A 14 34.23 -25.81 -13.22
CA ALA A 14 34.35 -25.53 -11.78
C ALA A 14 33.71 -24.19 -11.34
N VAL A 15 33.32 -23.32 -12.29
CA VAL A 15 32.73 -22.01 -12.04
C VAL A 15 31.25 -21.92 -12.42
N ALA A 16 30.62 -23.01 -12.87
CA ALA A 16 29.24 -22.98 -13.36
C ALA A 16 28.25 -22.50 -12.28
N GLU A 17 28.44 -22.92 -11.03
CA GLU A 17 27.66 -22.46 -9.87
C GLU A 17 27.86 -20.96 -9.59
N GLN A 18 29.05 -20.44 -9.88
CA GLN A 18 29.42 -19.05 -9.59
C GLN A 18 28.88 -18.05 -10.63
N LEU A 19 28.32 -18.51 -11.76
CA LEU A 19 27.80 -17.65 -12.84
C LEU A 19 26.62 -16.79 -12.40
N SER A 20 25.70 -17.32 -11.57
CA SER A 20 24.57 -16.53 -11.04
C SER A 20 25.08 -15.43 -10.10
N GLY A 21 25.98 -15.77 -9.18
CA GLY A 21 26.60 -14.79 -8.28
C GLY A 21 27.43 -13.75 -9.02
N TYR A 22 28.05 -14.12 -10.15
CA TYR A 22 28.73 -13.17 -11.04
C TYR A 22 27.75 -12.19 -11.70
N LEU A 23 26.57 -12.67 -12.11
CA LEU A 23 25.53 -11.84 -12.73
C LEU A 23 24.90 -10.85 -11.74
N ASP A 24 24.81 -11.22 -10.46
CA ASP A 24 24.22 -10.41 -9.40
C ASP A 24 25.24 -9.61 -8.58
N ASP A 25 26.52 -9.61 -8.97
CA ASP A 25 27.63 -8.93 -8.28
C ASP A 25 27.83 -9.37 -6.81
N GLU A 26 27.50 -10.63 -6.49
CA GLU A 26 27.59 -11.20 -5.13
C GLU A 26 28.91 -11.93 -4.86
N LEU A 27 29.75 -12.14 -5.89
CA LEU A 27 31.04 -12.81 -5.75
C LEU A 27 32.09 -11.92 -5.08
N THR A 28 32.99 -12.55 -4.33
CA THR A 28 34.20 -11.86 -3.87
C THR A 28 35.11 -11.49 -5.05
N GLN A 29 35.99 -10.50 -4.90
CA GLN A 29 36.92 -10.10 -5.97
C GLN A 29 37.76 -11.27 -6.52
N GLN A 30 38.15 -12.21 -5.65
CA GLN A 30 38.94 -13.37 -6.04
C GLN A 30 38.14 -14.33 -6.93
N GLU A 31 36.87 -14.55 -6.59
CA GLU A 31 35.98 -15.43 -7.35
C GLU A 31 35.53 -14.79 -8.66
N GLN A 32 35.23 -13.49 -8.64
CA GLN A 32 34.89 -12.73 -9.83
C GLN A 32 36.02 -12.78 -10.87
N GLN A 33 37.28 -12.64 -10.43
CA GLN A 33 38.44 -12.77 -11.32
C GLN A 33 38.59 -14.20 -11.87
N ARG A 34 38.33 -15.23 -11.04
CA ARG A 34 38.36 -16.64 -11.47
C ARG A 34 37.31 -16.91 -12.56
N VAL A 35 36.08 -16.44 -12.36
CA VAL A 35 35.00 -16.55 -13.35
C VAL A 35 35.41 -15.81 -14.63
N MET A 36 35.92 -14.58 -14.53
CA MET A 36 36.31 -13.75 -15.68
C MET A 36 37.40 -14.38 -16.54
N VAL A 37 38.38 -15.06 -15.94
CA VAL A 37 39.41 -15.81 -16.67
C VAL A 37 38.81 -17.03 -17.35
N HIS A 38 37.90 -17.75 -16.67
CA HIS A 38 37.30 -18.97 -17.19
C HIS A 38 36.33 -18.73 -18.36
N ILE A 39 35.50 -17.68 -18.30
CA ILE A 39 34.56 -17.36 -19.40
C ILE A 39 35.27 -16.94 -20.70
N ARG A 40 36.55 -16.55 -20.62
CA ARG A 40 37.36 -16.25 -21.82
C ARG A 40 37.80 -17.50 -22.57
N THR A 41 37.93 -18.62 -21.87
CA THR A 41 38.44 -19.88 -22.43
C THR A 41 37.35 -20.91 -22.64
N CYS A 42 36.29 -20.87 -21.83
CA CYS A 42 35.21 -21.86 -21.84
C CYS A 42 33.98 -21.34 -22.60
N HIS A 43 33.70 -21.96 -23.75
CA HIS A 43 32.56 -21.57 -24.60
C HIS A 43 31.20 -21.88 -23.97
N SER A 44 31.06 -22.99 -23.23
CA SER A 44 29.79 -23.37 -22.60
C SER A 44 29.39 -22.42 -21.48
N CYS A 45 30.33 -22.01 -20.61
CA CYS A 45 30.07 -21.03 -19.56
C CYS A 45 29.71 -19.65 -20.12
N LYS A 46 30.31 -19.26 -21.24
CA LYS A 46 29.97 -18.00 -21.92
C LYS A 46 28.55 -18.01 -22.47
N ALA A 47 28.15 -19.11 -23.14
CA ALA A 47 26.81 -19.26 -23.68
C ALA A 47 25.74 -19.26 -22.56
N LEU A 48 26.01 -19.94 -21.46
CA LEU A 48 25.11 -19.98 -20.30
C LEU A 48 24.94 -18.59 -19.65
N LEU A 49 26.04 -17.83 -19.50
CA LEU A 49 25.97 -16.46 -18.99
C LEU A 49 25.11 -15.55 -19.88
N GLU A 50 25.26 -15.68 -21.20
CA GLU A 50 24.49 -14.93 -22.18
C GLU A 50 22.99 -15.26 -22.06
N GLU A 51 22.62 -16.52 -21.99
CA GLU A 51 21.23 -16.96 -21.77
C GLU A 51 20.63 -16.35 -20.51
N MET A 52 21.32 -16.44 -19.37
CA MET A 52 20.84 -15.85 -18.10
C MET A 52 20.71 -14.32 -18.19
N THR A 53 21.62 -13.63 -18.88
CA THR A 53 21.53 -12.17 -19.08
C THR A 53 20.32 -11.77 -19.94
N THR A 54 19.99 -12.57 -20.97
CA THR A 54 18.82 -12.32 -21.82
C THR A 54 17.52 -12.46 -21.04
N LEU A 55 17.36 -13.52 -20.25
CA LEU A 55 16.19 -13.75 -19.39
C LEU A 55 16.02 -12.62 -18.36
N ARG A 56 17.10 -12.17 -17.73
CA ARG A 56 17.08 -11.01 -16.81
C ARG A 56 16.61 -9.74 -17.50
N GLY A 57 17.05 -9.50 -18.74
CA GLY A 57 16.64 -8.37 -19.55
C GLY A 57 15.15 -8.40 -19.89
N ASP A 58 14.61 -9.57 -20.22
CA ASP A 58 13.19 -9.77 -20.51
C ASP A 58 12.31 -9.58 -19.27
N MET A 59 12.73 -10.12 -18.13
CA MET A 59 12.05 -9.89 -16.85
C MET A 59 12.06 -8.41 -16.47
N LYS A 60 13.20 -7.72 -16.62
CA LYS A 60 13.30 -6.28 -16.32
C LYS A 60 12.35 -5.46 -17.21
N ARG A 61 12.22 -5.82 -18.49
CA ARG A 61 11.27 -5.20 -19.41
C ARG A 61 9.82 -5.48 -19.00
N ALA A 62 9.49 -6.71 -18.63
CA ALA A 62 8.14 -7.09 -18.17
C ALA A 62 7.75 -6.37 -16.86
N VAL A 63 8.68 -6.25 -15.91
CA VAL A 63 8.46 -5.54 -14.63
C VAL A 63 8.26 -4.03 -14.86
N HIS A 64 8.93 -3.43 -15.84
CA HIS A 64 8.71 -2.01 -16.17
C HIS A 64 7.34 -1.72 -16.81
N VAL A 65 6.64 -2.73 -17.34
CA VAL A 65 5.26 -2.57 -17.84
C VAL A 65 4.25 -2.51 -16.67
N SER A 66 4.60 -3.03 -15.48
CA SER A 66 3.80 -2.90 -14.27
C SER A 66 4.30 -1.75 -13.38
N ALA A 67 3.65 -0.60 -13.51
CA ALA A 67 3.70 0.54 -12.59
C ALA A 67 5.01 1.36 -12.56
N ASP A 68 5.13 2.32 -13.49
CA ASP A 68 5.90 3.53 -13.21
C ASP A 68 5.25 4.24 -12.00
N ALA A 69 6.01 4.49 -10.93
CA ALA A 69 5.54 5.20 -9.74
C ALA A 69 4.97 6.59 -10.06
N ARG A 70 5.33 7.15 -11.22
CA ARG A 70 4.79 8.41 -11.75
C ARG A 70 3.35 8.32 -12.25
N ASP A 71 2.89 7.13 -12.67
CA ASP A 71 1.52 6.91 -13.14
C ASP A 71 0.58 6.40 -12.04
N LEU A 72 1.13 6.00 -10.88
CA LEU A 72 0.38 5.62 -9.69
C LEU A 72 -0.70 6.66 -9.29
N PRO A 73 -0.41 7.99 -9.25
CA PRO A 73 -1.45 8.98 -8.96
C PRO A 73 -2.50 9.13 -10.06
N LYS A 74 -2.20 8.77 -11.32
CA LYS A 74 -3.17 8.81 -12.43
C LYS A 74 -4.18 7.67 -12.34
N VAL A 75 -3.72 6.47 -11.96
CA VAL A 75 -4.57 5.28 -11.75
C VAL A 75 -5.36 5.39 -10.43
N MET A 76 -4.75 5.91 -9.36
CA MET A 76 -5.45 6.15 -8.09
C MET A 76 -6.40 7.35 -8.13
N ASN A 77 -6.25 8.28 -9.07
CA ASN A 77 -7.18 9.40 -9.27
C ASN A 77 -8.40 8.98 -10.10
N ASP A 78 -8.86 7.75 -9.90
CA ASP A 78 -10.09 7.27 -10.50
C ASP A 78 -11.28 7.94 -9.79
N ARG A 79 -12.22 8.42 -10.61
CA ARG A 79 -13.39 9.23 -10.21
C ARG A 79 -14.19 8.57 -9.07
N SER A 80 -14.13 7.25 -8.98
CA SER A 80 -14.78 6.40 -7.97
C SER A 80 -14.26 6.62 -6.55
N ALA A 81 -12.96 6.81 -6.33
CA ALA A 81 -12.38 6.97 -5.00
C ALA A 81 -12.81 8.29 -4.32
N ARG A 82 -12.99 9.35 -5.12
CA ARG A 82 -13.49 10.65 -4.63
C ARG A 82 -14.98 10.61 -4.32
N PHE A 83 -15.77 9.90 -5.12
CA PHE A 83 -17.20 9.72 -4.85
C PHE A 83 -17.43 8.86 -3.60
N LEU A 84 -16.68 7.77 -3.43
CA LEU A 84 -16.79 6.91 -2.25
C LEU A 84 -16.45 7.67 -0.96
N GLY A 85 -15.44 8.53 -1.01
CA GLY A 85 -15.13 9.45 0.09
C GLY A 85 -16.30 10.38 0.41
N TRP A 86 -16.90 11.02 -0.58
CA TRP A 86 -18.01 11.96 -0.35
C TRP A 86 -19.27 11.27 0.21
N PHE A 87 -19.66 10.12 -0.35
CA PHE A 87 -20.79 9.34 0.15
C PHE A 87 -20.54 8.82 1.57
N GLY A 88 -19.32 8.36 1.88
CA GLY A 88 -18.96 7.96 3.24
C GLY A 88 -19.11 9.10 4.25
N TRP A 89 -18.72 10.32 3.89
CA TRP A 89 -18.88 11.49 4.77
C TRP A 89 -20.35 11.90 4.94
N ILE A 90 -21.16 11.85 3.87
CA ILE A 90 -22.60 12.13 3.98
C ILE A 90 -23.27 11.12 4.91
N ALA A 91 -23.00 9.82 4.73
CA ALA A 91 -23.55 8.77 5.57
C ALA A 91 -23.12 8.91 7.05
N LEU A 92 -21.86 9.27 7.29
CA LEU A 92 -21.33 9.48 8.65
C LEU A 92 -21.98 10.70 9.33
N VAL A 93 -22.08 11.84 8.64
CA VAL A 93 -22.72 13.05 9.19
C VAL A 93 -24.20 12.81 9.44
N LEU A 94 -24.89 12.17 8.50
CA LEU A 94 -26.31 11.83 8.63
C LEU A 94 -26.54 10.88 9.81
N GLY A 95 -25.74 9.82 9.92
CA GLY A 95 -25.82 8.89 11.05
C GLY A 95 -25.55 9.56 12.39
N ALA A 96 -24.54 10.42 12.47
CA ALA A 96 -24.25 11.18 13.68
C ALA A 96 -25.40 12.12 14.07
N LEU A 97 -26.01 12.81 13.10
CA LEU A 97 -27.13 13.71 13.35
C LEU A 97 -28.35 12.93 13.88
N LEU A 98 -28.69 11.79 13.28
CA LEU A 98 -29.77 10.93 13.75
C LEU A 98 -29.53 10.42 15.17
N LEU A 99 -28.31 9.92 15.46
CA LEU A 99 -27.94 9.45 16.79
C LEU A 99 -28.06 10.59 17.80
N THR A 100 -27.44 11.75 17.54
CA THR A 100 -27.49 12.88 18.48
C THR A 100 -28.93 13.36 18.75
N THR A 101 -29.80 13.35 17.74
CA THR A 101 -31.20 13.76 17.89
C THR A 101 -32.00 12.76 18.71
N PHE A 102 -31.81 11.45 18.47
CA PHE A 102 -32.43 10.39 19.24
C PHE A 102 -31.98 10.41 20.72
N PHE A 103 -30.67 10.47 20.95
CA PHE A 103 -30.11 10.52 22.31
C PHE A 103 -30.53 11.78 23.07
N PHE A 104 -30.59 12.93 22.39
CA PHE A 104 -31.04 14.18 23.01
C PHE A 104 -32.53 14.11 23.38
N TRP A 105 -33.35 13.50 22.53
CA TRP A 105 -34.77 13.28 22.82
C TRP A 105 -34.97 12.37 24.02
N ASP A 106 -34.29 11.23 24.05
CA ASP A 106 -34.37 10.26 25.15
C ASP A 106 -33.94 10.89 26.48
N LEU A 107 -32.79 11.59 26.47
CA LEU A 107 -32.31 12.34 27.62
C LEU A 107 -33.31 13.42 28.08
N ALA A 108 -33.93 14.14 27.16
CA ALA A 108 -34.91 15.18 27.48
C ALA A 108 -36.17 14.59 28.11
N VAL A 109 -36.69 13.48 27.57
CA VAL A 109 -37.87 12.79 28.11
C VAL A 109 -37.59 12.24 29.50
N GLU A 110 -36.44 11.60 29.71
CA GLU A 110 -36.06 11.05 31.01
C GLU A 110 -35.80 12.16 32.06
N LEU A 111 -35.20 13.29 31.66
CA LEU A 111 -35.01 14.44 32.56
C LEU A 111 -36.31 15.14 32.96
N LEU A 112 -37.24 15.28 32.00
CA LEU A 112 -38.47 16.07 32.17
C LEU A 112 -39.63 15.26 32.76
N THR A 113 -39.70 13.96 32.47
CA THR A 113 -40.85 13.11 32.84
C THR A 113 -40.60 12.33 34.13
N ASP A 114 -39.35 11.95 34.41
CA ASP A 114 -39.03 11.08 35.54
C ASP A 114 -38.43 11.88 36.71
N ARG A 115 -39.20 12.04 37.80
CA ARG A 115 -38.80 12.81 39.00
C ARG A 115 -37.95 12.00 39.98
N ASN A 116 -37.81 10.69 39.76
CA ASN A 116 -37.14 9.77 40.68
C ASN A 116 -35.66 9.52 40.36
N VAL A 117 -35.15 9.98 39.22
CA VAL A 117 -33.73 9.81 38.88
C VAL A 117 -32.86 10.78 39.70
N PRO A 118 -31.90 10.29 40.51
CA PRO A 118 -31.01 11.15 41.27
C PRO A 118 -30.18 12.07 40.39
N TRP A 119 -29.97 13.31 40.83
CA TRP A 119 -29.35 14.36 40.01
C TRP A 119 -27.89 14.04 39.58
N TRP A 120 -27.14 13.26 40.36
CA TRP A 120 -25.77 12.88 40.01
C TRP A 120 -25.71 11.88 38.84
N VAL A 121 -26.71 11.01 38.71
CA VAL A 121 -26.83 10.08 37.58
C VAL A 121 -27.08 10.87 36.29
N ARG A 122 -27.96 11.88 36.36
CA ARG A 122 -28.21 12.81 35.25
C ARG A 122 -26.93 13.51 34.80
N LEU A 123 -26.12 13.95 35.76
CA LEU A 123 -24.87 14.65 35.48
C LEU A 123 -23.80 13.71 34.89
N GLY A 124 -23.72 12.48 35.39
CA GLY A 124 -22.84 11.44 34.83
C GLY A 124 -23.17 11.11 33.37
N ILE A 125 -24.45 10.89 33.07
CA ILE A 125 -24.94 10.62 31.72
C ILE A 125 -24.67 11.81 30.79
N ALA A 126 -25.01 13.03 31.23
CA ALA A 126 -24.74 14.24 30.47
C ALA A 126 -23.25 14.45 30.19
N GLY A 127 -22.37 14.13 31.15
CA GLY A 127 -20.92 14.22 30.99
C GLY A 127 -20.36 13.24 29.95
N VAL A 128 -20.84 12.00 29.95
CA VAL A 128 -20.45 10.99 28.95
C VAL A 128 -20.88 11.44 27.54
N TYR A 129 -22.12 11.92 27.39
CA TYR A 129 -22.60 12.42 26.10
C TYR A 129 -21.87 13.68 25.63
N LEU A 130 -21.62 14.64 26.52
CA LEU A 130 -20.80 15.81 26.20
C LEU A 130 -19.38 15.42 25.78
N GLY A 131 -18.79 14.40 26.40
CA GLY A 131 -17.50 13.84 26.03
C GLY A 131 -17.52 13.25 24.61
N PHE A 132 -18.52 12.43 24.29
CA PHE A 132 -18.69 11.84 22.96
C PHE A 132 -18.93 12.91 21.88
N ILE A 133 -19.81 13.88 22.15
CA ILE A 133 -20.10 14.99 21.24
C ILE A 133 -18.85 15.85 21.03
N GLY A 134 -18.12 16.18 22.10
CA GLY A 134 -16.88 16.95 22.04
C GLY A 134 -15.81 16.25 21.20
N LEU A 135 -15.60 14.96 21.41
CA LEU A 135 -14.64 14.16 20.63
C LEU A 135 -15.06 14.09 19.16
N PHE A 136 -16.34 13.87 18.88
CA PHE A 136 -16.88 13.85 17.53
C PHE A 136 -16.67 15.20 16.81
N LEU A 137 -16.98 16.32 17.47
CA LEU A 137 -16.78 17.67 16.91
C LEU A 137 -15.30 17.99 16.69
N MET A 138 -14.42 17.53 17.58
CA MET A 138 -12.96 17.69 17.44
C MET A 138 -12.47 17.00 16.16
N VAL A 139 -12.84 15.74 15.96
CA VAL A 139 -12.49 14.96 14.76
C VAL A 139 -13.11 15.56 13.50
N LEU A 140 -14.39 15.98 13.58
CA LEU A 140 -15.08 16.62 12.46
C LEU A 140 -14.37 17.92 12.05
N ARG A 141 -13.99 18.76 13.02
CA ARG A 141 -13.25 20.01 12.76
C ARG A 141 -11.90 19.73 12.10
N GLN A 142 -11.14 18.77 12.62
CA GLN A 142 -9.84 18.38 12.05
C GLN A 142 -10.00 17.94 10.59
N ARG A 143 -11.04 17.17 10.28
CA ARG A 143 -11.31 16.74 8.91
C ARG A 143 -11.75 17.89 8.00
N LEU A 144 -12.63 18.78 8.46
CA LEU A 144 -13.10 19.93 7.67
C LEU A 144 -11.94 20.86 7.31
N ILE A 145 -11.00 21.08 8.24
CA ILE A 145 -9.79 21.86 7.97
C ILE A 145 -8.91 21.12 6.96
N ALA A 146 -8.63 19.83 7.15
CA ALA A 146 -7.84 19.04 6.22
C ALA A 146 -8.44 19.03 4.79
N SER A 147 -9.76 19.01 4.67
CA SER A 147 -10.45 19.10 3.38
C SER A 147 -10.35 20.47 2.72
N LYS A 148 -10.20 21.56 3.48
CA LYS A 148 -10.07 22.92 2.93
C LYS A 148 -8.62 23.28 2.61
N THR A 149 -7.65 22.71 3.32
CA THR A 149 -6.21 23.02 3.18
C THR A 149 -5.47 22.06 2.25
N ASP A 150 -6.17 21.40 1.33
CA ASP A 150 -5.50 20.56 0.32
C ASP A 150 -4.87 21.43 -0.77
N LYS A 151 -3.57 21.72 -0.57
CA LYS A 151 -2.69 22.50 -1.44
C LYS A 151 -2.53 21.89 -2.84
N TYR A 152 -2.88 20.61 -3.05
CA TYR A 152 -2.69 19.91 -4.32
C TYR A 152 -3.90 19.98 -5.25
N LYS A 153 -5.02 20.61 -4.83
CA LYS A 153 -6.22 20.77 -5.67
C LYS A 153 -6.04 21.73 -6.86
N LYS A 154 -4.96 22.54 -6.87
CA LYS A 154 -4.75 23.63 -7.84
C LYS A 154 -3.59 23.43 -8.81
N VAL A 155 -3.04 22.22 -8.93
CA VAL A 155 -2.02 21.95 -9.96
C VAL A 155 -2.67 21.15 -11.07
N LYS A 156 -3.07 21.83 -12.15
CA LYS A 156 -3.31 21.18 -13.44
C LYS A 156 -1.92 20.83 -14.00
N LEU A 157 -1.63 19.53 -14.12
CA LEU A 157 -0.57 19.02 -14.99
C LEU A 157 -1.14 18.91 -16.40
#